data_AF-A0A6A4HXS9-F1
#
_entry.id   AF-A0A6A4HXS9-F1
#
_cell.length_a   1.000
_cell.length_b   1.000
_cell.length_c   1.000
_cell.angle_alpha   90.00
_cell.angle_beta   90.00
_cell.angle_gamma   90.00
#
_symmetry.space_group_name_H-M   'P 1'
#
loop_
_entity.id
_entity.type
_entity.pdbx_description
1 polymer ?
#
loop_
_entity_poly.entity_id
_entity_poly.type
_entity_poly.pdbx_seq_one_letter_code
_entity_poly.pdbx_strand_id
1 'polypeptide(L)'
;MSITTSPSRTKVSIALLICESLIPLIGTEHGDQPKIFEDMMRKSFPKSQLSLDALDDVDYLTMDSYDVVHKMEYPSEEQIDGYDAVMCSGSAANAYADNVEWIRKLIAFTVHLARDHPRVKIFGFCFGHQIISLALGGTCVYNNGNWEIGPTKICLTDVGRVYLG
;
A
#
# COMPACT_ATOMS: atom_id res chain seq x y z
N MET A 1 -24.19 -8.28 4.67
CA MET A 1 -22.88 -8.95 4.54
C MET A 1 -22.22 -8.92 5.90
N SER A 2 -21.99 -10.09 6.50
CA SER A 2 -21.37 -10.18 7.81
C SER A 2 -19.88 -9.85 7.65
N ILE A 3 -19.43 -8.75 8.24
CA ILE A 3 -17.99 -8.45 8.36
C ILE A 3 -17.48 -9.45 9.38
N THR A 4 -16.92 -10.56 8.91
CA THR A 4 -16.26 -11.54 9.76
C THR A 4 -15.03 -10.84 10.36
N THR A 5 -15.14 -10.38 11.60
CA THR A 5 -14.03 -9.84 12.36
C THR A 5 -13.00 -10.95 12.53
N SER A 6 -11.84 -10.78 11.90
CA SER A 6 -10.67 -11.65 12.11
C SER A 6 -10.34 -11.70 13.62
N PRO A 7 -9.77 -12.81 14.12
CA PRO A 7 -9.37 -12.90 15.53
C PRO A 7 -8.43 -11.74 15.86
N SER A 8 -8.50 -11.22 17.09
CA SER A 8 -7.70 -10.07 17.56
C SER A 8 -6.21 -10.41 17.52
N ARG A 9 -5.57 -10.17 16.38
CA ARG A 9 -4.11 -10.21 16.23
C ARG A 9 -3.58 -8.88 16.79
N THR A 10 -2.71 -8.97 17.79
CA THR A 10 -2.13 -7.81 18.49
C THR A 10 -1.06 -7.08 17.67
N LYS A 11 -0.65 -7.66 16.53
CA LYS A 11 0.42 -7.17 15.66
C LYS A 11 0.00 -7.25 14.20
N VAL A 12 0.32 -6.21 13.43
CA VAL A 12 0.09 -6.12 11.98
C VAL A 12 1.45 -6.14 11.26
N SER A 13 1.58 -6.96 10.22
CA SER A 13 2.77 -7.02 9.37
C SER A 13 2.44 -6.58 7.95
N ILE A 14 3.23 -5.65 7.40
CA ILE A 14 3.01 -5.06 6.08
C ILE A 14 4.27 -5.18 5.22
N ALA A 15 4.13 -5.67 3.99
CA ALA A 15 5.18 -5.52 2.98
C ALA A 15 4.96 -4.20 2.21
N LEU A 16 5.94 -3.30 2.20
CA LEU A 16 5.92 -2.05 1.46
C LEU A 16 6.71 -2.19 0.15
N LEU A 17 6.01 -2.08 -0.99
CA LEU A 17 6.61 -2.02 -2.32
C LEU A 17 6.92 -0.56 -2.68
N ILE A 18 8.20 -0.21 -2.72
CA ILE A 18 8.70 1.14 -3.01
C ILE A 18 8.77 1.35 -4.53
N CYS A 19 7.87 2.19 -5.05
CA CYS A 19 7.71 2.47 -6.48
C CYS A 19 8.38 3.78 -6.94
N GLU A 20 9.21 4.40 -6.12
CA GLU A 20 9.96 5.62 -6.45
C GLU A 20 11.26 5.68 -5.64
N SER A 21 12.28 6.36 -6.15
CA SER A 21 13.39 6.79 -5.30
C SER A 21 13.13 8.19 -4.77
N LEU A 22 13.29 8.40 -3.46
CA LEU A 22 13.20 9.74 -2.89
C LEU A 22 14.09 10.71 -3.65
N ILE A 23 13.52 11.87 -3.96
CA ILE A 23 14.30 13.05 -4.29
C ILE A 23 15.20 13.30 -3.06
N PRO A 24 16.54 13.44 -3.22
CA PRO A 24 17.48 13.53 -2.10
C PRO A 24 17.14 14.60 -1.04
N LEU A 25 16.42 15.65 -1.42
CA LEU A 25 15.99 16.74 -0.54
C LEU A 25 14.98 16.29 0.56
N ILE A 26 14.17 15.27 0.30
CA ILE A 26 13.11 14.82 1.24
C ILE A 26 13.69 13.86 2.28
N GLY A 27 14.66 13.03 1.88
CA GLY A 27 15.33 12.09 2.79
C GLY A 27 16.04 12.76 3.97
N THR A 28 16.48 14.02 3.80
CA THR A 28 17.18 14.77 4.85
C THR A 28 16.26 15.35 5.93
N GLU A 29 14.99 15.63 5.64
CA GLU A 29 14.05 16.23 6.61
C GLU A 29 13.12 15.22 7.29
N HIS A 30 12.80 14.09 6.64
CA HIS A 30 11.79 13.14 7.11
C HIS A 30 12.27 11.68 7.24
N GLY A 31 13.55 11.41 7.00
CA GLY A 31 14.12 10.06 6.97
C GLY A 31 13.83 9.33 5.65
N ASP A 32 14.31 8.09 5.54
CA ASP A 32 14.08 7.26 4.35
C ASP A 32 12.57 6.97 4.15
N GLN A 33 12.15 6.79 2.90
CA GLN A 33 10.74 6.62 2.50
C GLN A 33 9.98 5.57 3.31
N PRO A 34 10.58 4.40 3.65
CA PRO A 34 9.93 3.44 4.54
C PRO A 34 9.54 4.03 5.88
N LYS A 35 10.35 4.92 6.46
CA LYS A 35 10.10 5.50 7.77
C LYS A 35 8.87 6.41 7.76
N ILE A 36 8.67 7.17 6.68
CA ILE A 36 7.49 8.03 6.49
C ILE A 36 6.22 7.19 6.47
N PHE A 37 6.21 6.11 5.68
CA PHE A 37 5.06 5.20 5.62
C PHE A 37 4.84 4.49 6.97
N GLU A 38 5.91 4.09 7.65
CA GLU A 38 5.83 3.45 8.97
C GLU A 38 5.18 4.40 9.99
N ASP A 39 5.67 5.64 10.08
CA ASP A 39 5.18 6.63 11.03
C ASP A 39 3.73 7.05 10.71
N MET A 40 3.37 7.17 9.43
CA MET A 40 2.00 7.41 9.00
C MET A 40 1.07 6.26 9.43
N MET A 41 1.47 5.02 9.20
CA MET A 41 0.68 3.85 9.59
C MET A 41 0.55 3.77 11.12
N ARG A 42 1.65 3.92 11.87
CA ARG A 42 1.64 3.94 13.35
C ARG A 42 0.68 5.01 13.91
N LYS A 43 0.63 6.20 13.32
CA LYS A 43 -0.31 7.27 13.71
C LYS A 43 -1.76 6.96 13.35
N SER A 44 -1.98 6.17 12.31
CA SER A 44 -3.33 5.83 11.80
C SER A 44 -3.97 4.67 12.54
N PHE A 45 -3.21 3.84 13.27
CA PHE A 45 -3.77 2.76 14.06
C PHE A 45 -4.56 3.30 15.27
N PRO A 46 -5.87 2.99 15.39
CA PRO A 46 -6.65 3.41 16.53
C PRO A 46 -6.14 2.69 17.78
N LYS A 47 -5.55 3.44 18.70
CA LYS A 47 -5.02 2.92 19.97
C LYS A 47 -6.06 2.14 20.79
N SER A 48 -7.35 2.41 20.58
CA SER A 48 -8.48 1.71 21.21
C SER A 48 -8.72 0.29 20.71
N GLN A 49 -8.14 -0.10 19.57
CA GLN A 49 -8.18 -1.48 19.05
C GLN A 49 -6.97 -2.32 19.47
N LEU A 50 -5.99 -1.69 20.14
CA LEU A 50 -4.87 -2.37 20.78
C LEU A 50 -5.28 -2.68 22.22
N SER A 51 -5.16 -3.94 22.65
CA SER A 51 -5.46 -4.32 24.03
C SER A 51 -4.59 -3.50 24.99
N LEU A 52 -5.20 -2.92 26.03
CA LEU A 52 -4.56 -2.05 27.02
C LEU A 52 -3.31 -2.67 27.68
N ASP A 53 -3.22 -4.00 27.73
CA ASP A 53 -2.06 -4.74 28.27
C ASP A 53 -0.84 -4.74 27.32
N ALA A 54 -0.99 -4.31 26.06
CA ALA A 54 0.07 -4.26 25.05
C ALA A 54 0.73 -2.88 24.94
N LEU A 55 0.36 -1.91 25.80
CA LEU A 55 0.92 -0.57 25.79
C LEU A 55 2.31 -0.47 26.42
N ASP A 56 2.75 -1.51 27.12
CA ASP A 56 4.08 -1.60 27.72
C ASP A 56 5.11 -2.31 26.82
N ASP A 57 4.70 -2.92 25.70
CA ASP A 57 5.62 -3.63 24.81
C ASP A 57 5.57 -3.15 23.36
N VAL A 58 6.77 -3.00 22.82
CA VAL A 58 7.13 -2.38 21.55
C VAL A 58 6.74 -3.32 20.41
N ASP A 59 6.32 -2.77 19.26
CA ASP A 59 6.23 -3.47 17.97
C ASP A 59 4.88 -4.11 17.54
N TYR A 60 3.76 -3.39 17.68
CA TYR A 60 2.45 -3.76 17.12
C TYR A 60 2.33 -3.62 15.58
N LEU A 61 3.36 -3.06 14.92
CA LEU A 61 3.42 -2.89 13.48
C LEU A 61 4.84 -3.21 13.00
N THR A 62 4.97 -4.21 12.14
CA THR A 62 6.18 -4.47 11.37
C THR A 62 5.97 -4.07 9.92
N MET A 63 7.00 -3.48 9.31
CA MET A 63 6.96 -3.12 7.91
C MET A 63 8.29 -3.46 7.24
N ASP A 64 8.25 -4.35 6.25
CA ASP A 64 9.40 -4.74 5.46
C ASP A 64 9.30 -4.08 4.09
N SER A 65 10.35 -3.40 3.65
CA SER A 65 10.34 -2.62 2.41
C SER A 65 11.13 -3.29 1.29
N TYR A 66 10.58 -3.22 0.08
CA TYR A 66 11.10 -3.84 -1.13
C TYR A 66 11.22 -2.79 -2.25
N ASP A 67 12.43 -2.58 -2.78
CA ASP A 67 12.71 -1.75 -3.95
C ASP A 67 12.29 -2.47 -5.25
N VAL A 68 11.08 -2.19 -5.69
CA VAL A 68 10.53 -2.80 -6.90
C VAL A 68 11.03 -2.14 -8.19
N VAL A 69 11.65 -0.97 -8.12
CA VAL A 69 12.06 -0.17 -9.29
C VAL A 69 13.45 -0.56 -9.76
N HIS A 70 14.45 -0.49 -8.87
CA HIS A 70 15.86 -0.68 -9.25
C HIS A 70 16.32 -2.11 -9.04
N LYS A 71 15.93 -2.71 -7.91
CA LYS A 71 16.29 -4.10 -7.58
C LYS A 71 15.28 -5.10 -8.10
N MET A 72 14.06 -4.64 -8.41
CA MET A 72 12.91 -5.50 -8.71
C MET A 72 12.76 -6.60 -7.66
N GLU A 73 12.97 -6.24 -6.39
CA GLU A 73 12.86 -7.16 -5.25
C GLU A 73 11.42 -7.19 -4.74
N TYR A 74 10.97 -8.36 -4.30
CA TYR A 74 9.62 -8.63 -3.83
C TYR A 74 9.70 -9.65 -2.69
N PRO A 75 8.69 -9.76 -1.82
CA PRO A 75 8.57 -10.88 -0.89
C PRO A 75 8.66 -12.22 -1.64
N SER A 76 9.35 -13.21 -1.07
CA SER A 76 9.31 -14.58 -1.58
C SER A 76 7.93 -15.19 -1.33
N GLU A 77 7.58 -16.26 -2.06
CA GLU A 77 6.30 -16.95 -1.89
C GLU A 77 6.05 -17.41 -0.44
N GLU A 78 7.12 -17.88 0.22
CA GLU A 78 7.05 -18.30 1.62
C GLU A 78 6.83 -17.13 2.59
N GLN A 79 7.21 -15.90 2.20
CA GLN A 79 7.03 -14.70 3.01
C GLN A 79 5.64 -14.08 2.83
N ILE A 80 5.04 -14.16 1.65
CA ILE A 80 3.78 -13.46 1.31
C ILE A 80 2.67 -13.74 2.34
N ASP A 81 2.45 -15.01 2.66
CA ASP A 81 1.39 -15.43 3.58
C ASP A 81 1.64 -15.05 5.06
N GLY A 82 2.85 -14.57 5.37
CA GLY A 82 3.21 -14.01 6.67
C GLY A 82 2.78 -12.55 6.86
N TYR A 83 2.51 -11.83 5.76
CA TYR A 83 2.02 -10.46 5.81
C TYR A 83 0.50 -10.39 5.93
N ASP A 84 0.00 -9.42 6.70
CA ASP A 84 -1.43 -9.09 6.73
C ASP A 84 -1.81 -8.25 5.51
N ALA A 85 -0.87 -7.44 5.01
CA ALA A 85 -1.08 -6.62 3.83
C ALA A 85 0.19 -6.38 3.01
N VAL A 86 -0.01 -6.13 1.72
CA VAL A 86 0.99 -5.56 0.81
C VAL A 86 0.54 -4.14 0.44
N MET A 87 1.43 -3.19 0.65
CA MET A 87 1.25 -1.77 0.37
C MET A 87 2.09 -1.37 -0.84
N CYS A 88 1.48 -0.73 -1.83
CA CYS A 88 2.18 -0.15 -2.97
C CYS A 88 2.31 1.37 -2.82
N SER A 89 3.53 1.92 -2.83
CA SER A 89 3.73 3.37 -2.70
C SER A 89 3.25 4.14 -3.94
N GLY A 90 3.25 5.47 -3.84
CA GLY A 90 3.16 6.36 -5.00
C GLY A 90 4.41 6.30 -5.87
N SER A 91 4.28 6.86 -7.09
CA SER A 91 5.35 7.05 -8.07
C SER A 91 5.00 8.20 -9.00
N ALA A 92 6.00 8.93 -9.48
CA ALA A 92 5.88 9.84 -10.63
C ALA A 92 5.78 9.12 -11.99
N ALA A 93 5.95 7.78 -12.03
CA ALA A 93 5.82 6.99 -13.25
C ALA A 93 4.37 6.86 -13.73
N ASN A 94 4.20 6.54 -15.02
CA ASN A 94 2.90 6.24 -15.60
C ASN A 94 2.59 4.75 -15.45
N ALA A 95 1.57 4.36 -14.67
CA ALA A 95 1.25 2.96 -14.41
C ALA A 95 0.84 2.17 -15.66
N TYR A 96 0.38 2.85 -16.70
CA TYR A 96 -0.03 2.26 -17.98
C TYR A 96 1.10 2.20 -19.02
N ALA A 97 2.35 2.47 -18.63
CA ALA A 97 3.50 2.33 -19.52
C ALA A 97 3.83 0.83 -19.72
N ASP A 98 3.29 0.26 -20.79
CA ASP A 98 3.36 -1.17 -21.13
C ASP A 98 4.76 -1.68 -21.49
N ASN A 99 5.68 -0.76 -21.80
CA ASN A 99 7.07 -1.02 -22.18
C ASN A 99 8.07 -0.90 -21.03
N VAL A 100 7.62 -0.70 -19.78
CA VAL A 100 8.48 -0.57 -18.60
C VAL A 100 8.45 -1.87 -17.79
N GLU A 101 9.58 -2.58 -17.75
CA GLU A 101 9.69 -3.94 -17.20
C GLU A 101 9.25 -4.04 -15.74
N TRP A 102 9.74 -3.16 -14.87
CA TRP A 102 9.40 -3.20 -13.44
C TRP A 102 7.91 -2.96 -13.20
N ILE A 103 7.25 -2.13 -14.01
CA ILE A 103 5.80 -1.88 -13.93
C ILE A 103 5.03 -3.13 -14.33
N ARG A 104 5.42 -3.79 -15.42
CA ARG A 104 4.81 -5.07 -15.83
C ARG A 104 4.97 -6.13 -14.75
N LYS A 105 6.15 -6.24 -14.15
CA LYS A 105 6.43 -7.17 -13.06
C LYS A 105 5.57 -6.86 -11.83
N LEU A 106 5.44 -5.58 -11.47
CA LEU A 106 4.62 -5.14 -10.35
C LEU A 106 3.12 -5.44 -10.57
N ILE A 107 2.59 -5.21 -11.77
CA ILE A 107 1.22 -5.59 -12.15
C ILE A 107 1.05 -7.11 -12.04
N ALA A 108 1.98 -7.89 -12.60
CA ALA A 108 1.91 -9.36 -12.55
C ALA A 108 1.96 -9.90 -11.11
N PHE A 109 2.82 -9.33 -10.27
CA PHE A 109 2.89 -9.66 -8.84
C PHE A 109 1.58 -9.30 -8.12
N THR A 110 0.97 -8.16 -8.44
CA THR A 110 -0.31 -7.74 -7.86
C THR A 110 -1.46 -8.67 -8.28
N VAL A 111 -1.47 -9.15 -9.53
CA VAL A 111 -2.40 -10.18 -10.01
C VAL A 111 -2.20 -11.48 -9.22
N HIS A 112 -0.95 -11.90 -9.03
CA HIS A 112 -0.59 -13.09 -8.26
C HIS A 112 -1.10 -13.02 -6.82
N LEU A 113 -0.83 -11.92 -6.11
CA LEU A 113 -1.34 -11.70 -4.75
C LEU A 113 -2.86 -11.79 -4.68
N ALA A 114 -3.57 -11.11 -5.58
CA ALA A 114 -5.03 -11.06 -5.58
C ALA A 114 -5.67 -12.43 -5.86
N ARG A 115 -5.04 -13.23 -6.72
CA ARG A 115 -5.54 -14.55 -7.12
C ARG A 115 -5.20 -15.64 -6.10
N ASP A 116 -3.95 -15.68 -5.67
CA ASP A 116 -3.37 -16.84 -4.99
C ASP A 116 -3.23 -16.63 -3.47
N HIS A 117 -3.23 -15.37 -3.00
CA HIS A 117 -3.10 -15.01 -1.58
C HIS A 117 -4.28 -14.15 -1.06
N PRO A 118 -5.54 -14.60 -1.16
CA PRO A 118 -6.73 -13.78 -0.88
C PRO A 118 -6.87 -13.33 0.59
N ARG A 119 -6.06 -13.89 1.50
CA ARG A 119 -6.00 -13.45 2.90
C ARG A 119 -5.22 -12.13 3.04
N VAL A 120 -4.21 -11.92 2.20
CA VAL A 120 -3.33 -10.75 2.24
C VAL A 120 -4.06 -9.56 1.61
N LYS A 121 -4.19 -8.47 2.36
CA LYS A 121 -4.85 -7.26 1.85
C LYS A 121 -3.92 -6.47 0.95
N ILE A 122 -4.44 -5.91 -0.13
CA ILE A 122 -3.66 -5.10 -1.06
C ILE A 122 -4.20 -3.68 -1.02
N PHE A 123 -3.33 -2.70 -0.81
CA PHE A 123 -3.70 -1.30 -0.91
C PHE A 123 -2.55 -0.48 -1.49
N GLY A 124 -2.87 0.68 -2.07
CA GLY A 124 -1.88 1.48 -2.78
C GLY A 124 -2.18 2.96 -2.74
N PHE A 125 -1.12 3.76 -2.85
CA PHE A 125 -1.17 5.22 -2.85
C PHE A 125 -0.94 5.75 -4.27
N CYS A 126 -1.83 6.62 -4.76
CA CYS A 126 -1.70 7.25 -6.09
C CYS A 126 -1.40 6.22 -7.20
N PHE A 127 -0.19 6.22 -7.77
CA PHE A 127 0.32 5.19 -8.69
C PHE A 127 0.03 3.76 -8.22
N GLY A 128 0.26 3.44 -6.95
CA GLY A 128 -0.02 2.09 -6.43
C GLY A 128 -1.49 1.69 -6.54
N HIS A 129 -2.41 2.65 -6.44
CA HIS A 129 -3.83 2.38 -6.67
C HIS A 129 -4.14 2.13 -8.16
N GLN A 130 -3.42 2.82 -9.06
CA GLN A 130 -3.52 2.58 -10.51
C GLN A 130 -3.04 1.18 -10.86
N ILE A 131 -1.92 0.72 -10.28
CA ILE A 131 -1.42 -0.65 -10.43
C ILE A 131 -2.47 -1.68 -9.99
N ILE A 132 -3.09 -1.49 -8.82
CA ILE A 132 -4.13 -2.39 -8.33
C ILE A 132 -5.33 -2.41 -9.28
N SER A 133 -5.77 -1.25 -9.76
CA SER A 133 -6.84 -1.15 -10.75
C SER A 133 -6.52 -1.97 -12.00
N LEU A 134 -5.35 -1.76 -12.60
CA LEU A 134 -4.91 -2.49 -13.79
C LEU A 134 -4.80 -4.00 -13.55
N ALA A 135 -4.23 -4.42 -12.42
CA ALA A 135 -4.10 -5.83 -12.06
C ALA A 135 -5.47 -6.52 -11.90
N LEU A 136 -6.47 -5.81 -11.39
CA LEU A 136 -7.83 -6.35 -11.20
C LEU A 136 -8.74 -6.17 -12.42
N GLY A 137 -8.17 -5.86 -13.60
CA GLY A 137 -8.90 -5.74 -14.87
C GLY A 137 -9.58 -4.37 -15.09
N GLY A 138 -9.29 -3.39 -14.24
CA GLY A 138 -9.67 -2.00 -14.45
C GLY A 138 -8.80 -1.30 -15.48
N THR A 139 -9.08 -0.01 -15.68
CA THR A 139 -8.38 0.83 -16.66
C THR A 139 -7.76 2.03 -15.98
N CYS A 140 -6.54 2.38 -16.38
CA CYS A 140 -5.92 3.67 -16.08
C CYS A 140 -5.52 4.32 -17.40
N VAL A 141 -5.92 5.58 -17.57
CA VAL A 141 -5.73 6.33 -18.81
C VAL A 141 -5.08 7.67 -18.50
N TYR A 142 -4.41 8.22 -19.51
CA TYR A 142 -3.89 9.57 -19.44
C TYR A 142 -5.03 10.59 -19.37
N ASN A 143 -4.94 11.54 -18.43
CA ASN A 143 -5.96 12.59 -18.25
C ASN A 143 -5.80 13.76 -19.25
N ASN A 144 -5.35 13.50 -20.48
CA ASN A 144 -5.13 14.49 -21.54
C ASN A 144 -4.31 15.72 -21.10
N GLY A 145 -3.37 15.56 -20.17
CA GLY A 145 -2.50 16.63 -19.68
C GLY A 145 -3.09 17.50 -18.58
N ASN A 146 -4.30 17.18 -18.10
CA ASN A 146 -4.89 17.87 -16.96
C ASN A 146 -4.26 17.37 -15.67
N TRP A 147 -3.48 18.24 -15.03
CA TRP A 147 -2.96 18.02 -13.69
C TRP A 147 -4.01 18.37 -12.65
N GLU A 148 -4.29 17.44 -11.76
CA GLU A 148 -5.12 17.69 -10.58
C GLU A 148 -4.21 17.99 -9.40
N ILE A 149 -4.22 19.26 -8.96
CA ILE A 149 -3.39 19.73 -7.85
C ILE A 149 -4.26 20.54 -6.91
N GLY A 150 -4.30 20.12 -5.64
CA GLY A 150 -5.05 20.81 -4.59
C GLY A 150 -6.06 19.89 -3.90
N PRO A 151 -6.62 20.34 -2.77
CA PRO A 151 -7.65 19.58 -2.07
C PRO A 151 -8.95 19.58 -2.89
N THR A 152 -9.48 18.38 -3.14
CA THR A 152 -10.75 18.18 -3.82
C THR A 152 -11.81 17.67 -2.84
N LYS A 153 -12.97 18.33 -2.82
CA LYS A 153 -14.11 17.84 -2.02
C LYS A 153 -14.67 16.60 -2.68
N ILE A 154 -14.66 15.48 -1.96
CA ILE A 154 -15.31 14.24 -2.38
C ILE A 154 -16.68 14.10 -1.70
N CYS A 155 -17.67 13.60 -2.43
CA CYS A 155 -18.96 13.20 -1.87
C CYS A 155 -18.94 11.69 -1.65
N LEU A 156 -19.14 11.25 -0.40
CA LEU A 156 -19.18 9.83 -0.10
C LEU A 156 -20.42 9.20 -0.73
N THR A 157 -20.22 8.04 -1.36
CA THR A 157 -21.31 7.12 -1.72
C THR A 157 -21.91 6.50 -0.46
N ASP A 158 -23.02 5.76 -0.58
CA ASP A 158 -23.59 5.00 0.55
C ASP A 158 -22.55 4.06 1.17
N VAL A 159 -21.79 3.36 0.33
CA VAL A 159 -20.70 2.47 0.78
C VAL A 159 -19.59 3.27 1.44
N GLY A 160 -19.18 4.39 0.83
CA GLY A 160 -18.13 5.26 1.40
C GLY A 160 -18.50 5.77 2.80
N ARG A 161 -19.78 6.09 3.03
CA ARG A 161 -20.28 6.50 4.36
C ARG A 161 -20.15 5.40 5.41
N VAL A 162 -20.25 4.13 5.05
CA VAL A 162 -20.10 3.01 6.00
C VAL A 162 -18.65 2.90 6.50
N TYR A 163 -17.67 3.22 5.66
CA TYR A 163 -16.25 3.03 5.98
C TYR A 163 -15.53 4.30 6.45
N LEU A 164 -15.99 5.49 6.04
CA LEU A 164 -15.30 6.77 6.23
C LEU A 164 -16.14 7.84 6.94
N GLY A 165 -17.42 7.58 7.21
CA GLY A 165 -18.33 8.51 7.91
C GLY A 165 -18.56 8.08 9.34
#